data_AF-A0A401IAX6-F1
#
_entry.id   AF-A0A401IAX6-F1
#
_cell.length_a   1.000
_cell.length_b   1.000
_cell.length_c   1.000
_cell.angle_alpha   90.00
_cell.angle_beta   90.00
_cell.angle_gamma   90.00
#
_symmetry.space_group_name_H-M   'P 1'
#
loop_
_entity.id
_entity.type
_entity.pdbx_description
1 polymer ?
#
loop_
_entity_poly.entity_id
_entity_poly.type
_entity_poly.pdbx_seq_one_letter_code
_entity_poly.pdbx_strand_id
1 'polypeptide(L)'
;MAAELETLCRERVYDLSSPVVYFPVRHHSPACSHHLLRAMRAYRPEIVLIEGPEGADELIPVLADEATEPPVSLYCTYESEDEKAAWYYPLLSCSPEYAALKEAAAQGVPCRFIDLDYRPRLAAETEEASASLQDETLLGSSEFIAELCRRMRCRSFDELWERVFEIGGLSADTASFVRDVFTYCTLSRMCYPESRLRREGELDREANMRRHIREAREQYARVLVVTGGFHTYGLLDPEPAGAWVSLSAAGGAGAGSPEAGGIVDLSGRGGEAVGSPAERLLDPSGSADAPDEPDATLERQMGLSLPTVEPPVPGEHLAMPTEYRPDMPTGHRPGGTTETTGLQLRRGGKRQHYPMIYTFQEADRLNGYASGMPYVSYYDAIWSQLQQGRRAPYPRAALRLLARLARALREGGDTVSTSDAIEAYSMLQGLAALRDKREGGVYELLDAVLAAFVKGEHTVATDAPLRRLQALLTGDKIGRVAESGYTVPIVEDVKRRAAAARLELRTTGKRQRTLELYSKPGHRQVSRLLHAISYLVPEFARRESGPDWVSGRHMNRVRETWSYGYSALIEARLIEQSLYGGTLQEAATRRLEEAAAELPDHHSGELAALLVQALLMGLQETAERLF
;
A
#
# COMPACT_ATOMS: atom_id res chain seq x y z
N MET A 1 -26.32 1.47 22.55
CA MET A 1 -25.21 1.11 21.64
C MET A 1 -24.36 2.31 21.23
N ALA A 2 -24.83 3.26 20.39
CA ALA A 2 -23.97 4.37 19.95
C ALA A 2 -23.41 5.25 21.10
N ALA A 3 -24.25 5.66 22.06
CA ALA A 3 -23.83 6.41 23.24
C ALA A 3 -22.90 5.61 24.18
N GLU A 4 -23.01 4.28 24.15
CA GLU A 4 -22.18 3.37 24.95
C GLU A 4 -20.79 3.25 24.33
N LEU A 5 -20.70 3.13 23.00
CA LEU A 5 -19.43 3.14 22.27
C LEU A 5 -18.71 4.48 22.35
N GLU A 6 -19.45 5.60 22.36
CA GLU A 6 -18.87 6.91 22.60
C GLU A 6 -18.25 7.01 24.00
N THR A 7 -18.96 6.54 25.02
CA THR A 7 -18.47 6.51 26.40
C THR A 7 -17.25 5.58 26.52
N LEU A 8 -17.32 4.39 25.94
CA LEU A 8 -16.22 3.43 25.89
C LEU A 8 -14.99 4.02 25.21
N CYS A 9 -15.17 4.73 24.09
CA CYS A 9 -14.07 5.35 23.38
C CYS A 9 -13.37 6.40 24.24
N ARG A 10 -14.15 7.31 24.86
CA ARG A 10 -13.63 8.37 25.71
C ARG A 10 -12.87 7.85 26.92
N GLU A 11 -13.32 6.75 27.52
CA GLU A 11 -12.78 6.26 28.79
C GLU A 11 -11.68 5.21 28.62
N ARG A 12 -11.70 4.45 27.53
CA ARG A 12 -10.87 3.24 27.39
C ARG A 12 -10.07 3.15 26.09
N VAL A 13 -10.34 4.00 25.11
CA VAL A 13 -9.66 3.99 23.81
C VAL A 13 -8.76 5.22 23.69
N TYR A 14 -9.35 6.42 23.79
CA TYR A 14 -8.65 7.68 23.53
C TYR A 14 -8.78 8.66 24.69
N ASP A 15 -8.25 8.24 25.85
CA ASP A 15 -8.01 9.10 27.00
C ASP A 15 -6.51 9.39 27.11
N LEU A 16 -6.11 10.63 26.83
CA LEU A 16 -4.69 11.03 26.87
C LEU A 16 -4.08 10.98 28.29
N SER A 17 -4.90 10.85 29.34
CA SER A 17 -4.44 10.64 30.71
C SER A 17 -4.26 9.16 31.08
N SER A 18 -4.74 8.25 30.24
CA SER A 18 -4.62 6.81 30.45
C SER A 18 -3.18 6.31 30.23
N PRO A 19 -2.73 5.30 30.99
CA PRO A 19 -1.45 4.62 30.74
C PRO A 19 -1.35 3.97 29.36
N VAL A 20 -2.49 3.68 28.74
CA VAL A 20 -2.57 3.12 27.37
C VAL A 20 -3.57 3.91 26.56
N VAL A 21 -3.15 4.39 25.39
CA VAL A 21 -4.01 4.98 24.37
C VAL A 21 -4.03 4.07 23.16
N TYR A 22 -5.23 3.78 22.67
CA TYR A 22 -5.46 3.01 21.45
C TYR A 22 -5.86 3.95 20.33
N PHE A 23 -5.20 3.83 19.19
CA PHE A 23 -5.46 4.61 17.99
C PHE A 23 -5.89 3.67 16.86
N PRO A 24 -7.20 3.51 16.63
CA PRO A 24 -7.73 2.67 15.55
C PRO A 24 -7.47 3.33 14.20
N VAL A 25 -7.03 2.56 13.22
CA VAL A 25 -6.72 3.05 11.88
C VAL A 25 -7.37 2.21 10.79
N ARG A 26 -7.43 2.77 9.58
CA ARG A 26 -7.47 1.97 8.36
C ARG A 26 -6.11 2.05 7.70
N HIS A 27 -5.64 0.94 7.14
CA HIS A 27 -4.34 0.89 6.50
C HIS A 27 -4.32 1.84 5.29
N HIS A 28 -3.17 2.47 5.06
CA HIS A 28 -2.95 3.43 3.96
C HIS A 28 -3.80 4.72 4.00
N SER A 29 -4.46 5.04 5.12
CA SER A 29 -5.28 6.26 5.26
C SER A 29 -4.46 7.52 5.60
N PRO A 30 -4.45 8.55 4.71
CA PRO A 30 -3.88 9.86 5.02
C PRO A 30 -4.53 10.54 6.21
N ALA A 31 -5.85 10.44 6.36
CA ALA A 31 -6.56 11.04 7.50
C ALA A 31 -6.18 10.36 8.83
N CYS A 32 -6.13 9.03 8.88
CA CYS A 32 -5.64 8.31 10.06
C CYS A 32 -4.20 8.72 10.38
N SER A 33 -3.31 8.79 9.38
CA SER A 33 -1.92 9.23 9.58
C SER A 33 -1.86 10.67 10.12
N HIS A 34 -2.66 11.59 9.59
CA HIS A 34 -2.73 12.97 10.05
C HIS A 34 -3.13 13.08 11.52
N HIS A 35 -4.20 12.38 11.91
CA HIS A 35 -4.70 12.40 13.29
C HIS A 35 -3.80 11.65 14.25
N LEU A 36 -3.16 10.56 13.81
CA LEU A 36 -2.20 9.79 14.59
C LEU A 36 -0.98 10.63 14.98
N LEU A 37 -0.38 11.37 14.04
CA LEU A 37 0.75 12.26 14.35
C LEU A 37 0.35 13.35 15.35
N ARG A 38 -0.89 13.86 15.28
CA ARG A 38 -1.42 14.80 16.29
C ARG A 38 -1.61 14.13 17.66
N ALA A 39 -2.11 12.90 17.69
CA ALA A 39 -2.25 12.10 18.91
C ALA A 39 -0.90 11.82 19.55
N MET A 40 0.11 11.41 18.78
CA MET A 40 1.48 11.18 19.27
C MET A 40 2.07 12.43 19.92
N ARG A 41 1.91 13.60 19.29
CA ARG A 41 2.40 14.88 19.84
C ARG A 41 1.69 15.28 21.14
N ALA A 42 0.39 15.01 21.24
CA ALA A 42 -0.40 15.33 22.42
C ALA A 42 -0.14 14.34 23.58
N TYR A 43 -0.05 13.05 23.27
CA TYR A 43 0.10 11.97 24.26
C TYR A 43 1.55 11.80 24.74
N ARG A 44 2.53 12.06 23.86
CA ARG A 44 3.98 11.85 24.11
C ARG A 44 4.27 10.43 24.62
N PRO A 45 4.02 9.39 23.80
CA PRO A 45 4.23 8.01 24.22
C PRO A 45 5.69 7.75 24.59
N GLU A 46 5.89 6.82 25.53
CA GLU A 46 7.21 6.28 25.88
C GLU A 46 7.54 5.04 25.03
N ILE A 47 6.53 4.43 24.42
CA ILE A 47 6.64 3.36 23.43
C ILE A 47 5.44 3.39 22.48
N VAL A 48 5.67 3.06 21.21
CA VAL A 48 4.62 2.86 20.21
C VAL A 48 4.56 1.40 19.81
N LEU A 49 3.38 0.79 19.96
CA LEU A 49 3.09 -0.58 19.55
C LEU A 49 2.28 -0.53 18.25
N ILE A 50 2.73 -1.23 17.22
CA ILE A 50 2.19 -1.12 15.87
C ILE A 50 1.74 -2.50 15.42
N GLU A 51 0.55 -2.61 14.83
CA GLU A 51 0.14 -3.83 14.15
C GLU A 51 1.15 -4.18 13.03
N GLY A 52 1.67 -5.39 13.09
CA GLY A 52 2.74 -5.89 12.23
C GLY A 52 3.40 -7.12 12.87
N PRO A 53 4.17 -7.90 12.12
CA PRO A 53 4.72 -9.18 12.59
C PRO A 53 5.78 -8.97 13.69
N GLU A 54 5.55 -9.52 14.88
CA GLU A 54 6.42 -9.35 16.07
C GLU A 54 7.89 -9.73 15.82
N GLY A 55 8.15 -10.69 14.94
CA GLY A 55 9.49 -11.16 14.57
C GLY A 55 10.23 -10.24 13.60
N ALA A 56 9.62 -9.14 13.15
CA ALA A 56 10.23 -8.15 12.27
C ALA A 56 10.72 -6.89 13.02
N ASP A 57 10.72 -6.87 14.35
CA ASP A 57 11.19 -5.73 15.17
C ASP A 57 12.59 -5.25 14.75
N GLU A 58 13.49 -6.18 14.40
CA GLU A 58 14.84 -5.87 13.95
C GLU A 58 14.92 -5.08 12.63
N LEU A 59 13.83 -5.09 11.84
CA LEU A 59 13.74 -4.39 10.56
C LEU A 59 13.23 -2.95 10.71
N ILE A 60 12.73 -2.56 11.89
CA ILE A 60 12.23 -1.21 12.17
C ILE A 60 13.27 -0.13 11.82
N PRO A 61 14.55 -0.22 12.21
CA PRO A 61 15.56 0.77 11.83
C PRO A 61 15.72 0.93 10.31
N VAL A 62 15.65 -0.18 9.56
CA VAL A 62 15.73 -0.15 8.09
C VAL A 62 14.50 0.52 7.49
N LEU A 63 13.31 0.20 7.99
CA LEU A 63 12.06 0.81 7.53
C LEU A 63 11.98 2.31 7.84
N ALA A 64 12.51 2.71 8.99
CA ALA A 64 12.51 4.09 9.46
C ALA A 64 13.63 4.95 8.85
N ASP A 65 14.63 4.35 8.20
CA ASP A 65 15.72 5.06 7.53
C ASP A 65 15.20 6.04 6.46
N GLU A 66 15.88 7.17 6.28
CA GLU A 66 15.52 8.18 5.27
C GLU A 66 15.74 7.70 3.83
N ALA A 67 16.64 6.75 3.60
CA ALA A 67 16.87 6.13 2.30
C ALA A 67 15.81 5.07 1.94
N THR A 68 14.97 4.67 2.90
CA THR A 68 13.79 3.84 2.64
C THR A 68 12.64 4.72 2.17
N GLU A 69 12.23 4.54 0.92
CA GLU A 69 11.17 5.30 0.27
C GLU A 69 10.00 4.38 -0.07
N PRO A 70 8.83 4.51 0.59
CA PRO A 70 7.64 3.74 0.26
C PRO A 70 7.19 3.92 -1.21
N PRO A 71 6.57 2.91 -1.83
CA PRO A 71 5.99 1.70 -1.24
C PRO A 71 7.03 0.61 -0.90
N VAL A 72 7.03 0.14 0.34
CA VAL A 72 7.87 -0.99 0.79
C VAL A 72 6.99 -2.02 1.51
N SER A 73 7.53 -3.19 1.80
CA SER A 73 6.80 -4.25 2.48
C SER A 73 7.71 -5.06 3.39
N LEU A 74 7.13 -5.61 4.47
CA LEU A 74 7.74 -6.74 5.16
C LEU A 74 7.32 -8.03 4.45
N TYR A 75 8.31 -8.77 3.96
CA TYR A 75 8.10 -10.11 3.42
C TYR A 75 8.36 -11.15 4.50
N CYS A 76 7.32 -11.85 4.91
CA CYS A 76 7.35 -12.81 6.02
C CYS A 76 7.21 -14.21 5.44
N THR A 77 8.18 -15.09 5.70
CA THR A 77 8.16 -16.46 5.22
C THR A 77 8.06 -17.44 6.38
N TYR A 78 7.28 -18.49 6.19
CA TYR A 78 7.20 -19.64 7.07
C TYR A 78 7.50 -20.91 6.28
N GLU A 79 8.40 -21.74 6.81
CA GLU A 79 8.74 -23.03 6.22
C GLU A 79 8.79 -24.12 7.30
N SER A 80 8.03 -25.19 7.07
CA SER A 80 8.05 -26.43 7.83
C SER A 80 8.08 -27.64 6.86
N GLU A 81 8.19 -28.86 7.37
CA GLU A 81 8.21 -30.07 6.53
C GLU A 81 6.97 -30.21 5.63
N ASP A 82 5.81 -29.75 6.11
CA ASP A 82 4.52 -29.92 5.43
C ASP A 82 3.97 -28.63 4.80
N GLU A 83 4.60 -27.47 5.05
CA GLU A 83 4.01 -26.18 4.69
C GLU A 83 5.08 -25.13 4.37
N LYS A 84 4.91 -24.46 3.23
CA LYS A 84 5.60 -23.22 2.89
C LYS A 84 4.58 -22.13 2.63
N ALA A 85 4.79 -20.97 3.20
CA ALA A 85 3.88 -19.85 3.05
C ALA A 85 4.61 -18.53 3.20
N ALA A 86 4.07 -17.50 2.55
CA ALA A 86 4.60 -16.16 2.62
C ALA A 86 3.50 -15.10 2.62
N TRP A 87 3.71 -14.06 3.41
CA TRP A 87 2.81 -12.92 3.57
C TRP A 87 3.56 -11.62 3.33
N TYR A 88 2.80 -10.63 2.86
CA TYR A 88 3.29 -9.27 2.68
C TYR A 88 2.60 -8.34 3.69
N TYR A 89 3.35 -7.37 4.22
CA TYR A 89 2.86 -6.29 5.06
C TYR A 89 3.26 -4.94 4.43
N PRO A 90 2.51 -4.46 3.43
CA PRO A 90 2.87 -3.27 2.70
C PRO A 90 2.72 -2.01 3.53
N LEU A 91 3.63 -1.09 3.29
CA LEU A 91 3.72 0.19 3.96
C LEU A 91 3.85 1.25 2.87
N LEU A 92 2.84 2.13 2.82
CA LEU A 92 2.85 3.33 2.00
C LEU A 92 3.29 4.53 2.84
N SER A 93 3.63 5.62 2.17
CA SER A 93 3.98 6.87 2.89
C SER A 93 2.83 7.34 3.78
N CYS A 94 1.58 7.11 3.34
CA CYS A 94 0.34 7.43 4.02
C CYS A 94 -0.21 6.29 4.90
N SER A 95 0.54 5.20 5.09
CA SER A 95 0.20 4.19 6.11
C SER A 95 0.37 4.79 7.51
N PRO A 96 -0.66 4.75 8.37
CA PRO A 96 -0.54 5.19 9.75
C PRO A 96 0.56 4.45 10.52
N GLU A 97 0.75 3.17 10.22
CA GLU A 97 1.82 2.33 10.76
C GLU A 97 3.20 2.86 10.37
N TYR A 98 3.39 3.22 9.10
CA TYR A 98 4.65 3.79 8.61
C TYR A 98 4.89 5.20 9.15
N ALA A 99 3.84 6.01 9.24
CA ALA A 99 3.91 7.34 9.86
C ALA A 99 4.29 7.27 11.34
N ALA A 100 3.73 6.31 12.09
CA ALA A 100 4.13 6.03 13.48
C ALA A 100 5.60 5.64 13.57
N LEU A 101 6.07 4.71 12.73
CA LEU A 101 7.47 4.27 12.70
C LEU A 101 8.42 5.46 12.47
N LYS A 102 8.15 6.29 11.47
CA LYS A 102 8.98 7.46 11.14
C LYS A 102 8.97 8.52 12.25
N GLU A 103 7.79 8.83 12.80
CA GLU A 103 7.68 9.82 13.88
C GLU A 103 8.34 9.35 15.17
N ALA A 104 8.17 8.07 15.54
CA ALA A 104 8.81 7.51 16.71
C ALA A 104 10.33 7.49 16.57
N ALA A 105 10.86 7.09 15.41
CA ALA A 105 12.29 7.16 15.12
C ALA A 105 12.82 8.60 15.21
N ALA A 106 12.09 9.58 14.64
CA ALA A 106 12.45 10.99 14.71
C ALA A 106 12.46 11.55 16.15
N GLN A 107 11.61 11.02 17.03
CA GLN A 107 11.54 11.41 18.45
C GLN A 107 12.43 10.55 19.36
N GLY A 108 13.10 9.51 18.84
CA GLY A 108 13.85 8.55 19.65
C GLY A 108 12.96 7.69 20.57
N VAL A 109 11.67 7.54 20.23
CA VAL A 109 10.72 6.69 20.95
C VAL A 109 10.82 5.27 20.39
N PRO A 110 10.96 4.23 21.24
CA PRO A 110 10.98 2.85 20.76
C PRO A 110 9.65 2.45 20.11
N CYS A 111 9.76 1.64 19.05
CA CYS A 111 8.63 1.00 18.37
C CYS A 111 8.76 -0.52 18.46
N ARG A 112 7.61 -1.21 18.52
CA ARG A 112 7.53 -2.68 18.38
C ARG A 112 6.31 -3.09 17.56
N PHE A 113 6.49 -4.13 16.77
CA PHE A 113 5.41 -4.87 16.13
C PHE A 113 4.76 -5.84 17.14
N ILE A 114 3.44 -5.98 17.09
CA ILE A 114 2.66 -6.70 18.12
C ILE A 114 1.70 -7.77 17.59
N ASP A 115 1.69 -8.02 16.28
CA ASP A 115 0.86 -9.02 15.64
C ASP A 115 1.64 -10.31 15.35
N LEU A 116 0.94 -11.36 14.95
CA LEU A 116 1.53 -12.65 14.64
C LEU A 116 2.40 -12.60 13.38
N ASP A 117 3.52 -13.33 13.41
CA ASP A 117 4.39 -13.58 12.23
C ASP A 117 3.70 -14.40 11.13
N TYR A 118 2.65 -15.13 11.49
CA TYR A 118 2.08 -16.21 10.71
C TYR A 118 0.60 -16.36 11.02
N ARG A 119 -0.18 -16.66 9.98
CA ARG A 119 -1.58 -17.08 10.09
C ARG A 119 -1.71 -18.49 9.54
N PRO A 120 -2.27 -19.46 10.30
CA PRO A 120 -2.49 -20.80 9.79
C PRO A 120 -3.31 -20.78 8.51
N ARG A 121 -2.76 -21.37 7.44
CA ARG A 121 -3.44 -21.47 6.15
C ARG A 121 -4.72 -22.31 6.34
N LEU A 122 -5.88 -21.76 6.00
CA LEU A 122 -7.12 -22.54 5.99
C LEU A 122 -7.06 -23.54 4.82
N ALA A 123 -7.55 -24.76 5.02
CA ALA A 123 -7.47 -25.85 4.03
C ALA A 123 -8.09 -25.56 2.65
N ALA A 124 -8.74 -24.41 2.47
CA ALA A 124 -9.34 -23.95 1.22
C ALA A 124 -8.47 -22.93 0.44
N GLU A 125 -7.33 -22.50 0.98
CA GLU A 125 -6.43 -21.56 0.30
C GLU A 125 -5.46 -22.30 -0.62
N THR A 126 -5.38 -21.88 -1.89
CA THR A 126 -4.50 -22.50 -2.90
C THR A 126 -3.02 -22.24 -2.59
N GLU A 127 -2.14 -23.14 -3.05
CA GLU A 127 -0.70 -23.05 -2.78
C GLU A 127 -0.02 -21.77 -3.28
N GLU A 128 -0.60 -21.12 -4.30
CA GLU A 128 -0.04 -19.96 -5.00
C GLU A 128 -0.53 -18.59 -4.49
N ALA A 129 -1.49 -18.55 -3.56
CA ALA A 129 -2.00 -17.28 -3.05
C ALA A 129 -1.14 -16.77 -1.89
N SER A 130 -0.31 -15.76 -2.13
CA SER A 130 0.25 -14.99 -1.02
C SER A 130 -0.82 -14.04 -0.48
N ALA A 131 -1.16 -14.22 0.80
CA ALA A 131 -2.19 -13.44 1.47
C ALA A 131 -1.57 -12.21 2.17
N SER A 132 -2.35 -11.13 2.24
CA SER A 132 -2.03 -10.01 3.14
C SER A 132 -2.48 -10.36 4.56
N LEU A 133 -1.66 -10.06 5.57
CA LEU A 133 -2.12 -10.11 6.97
C LEU A 133 -3.00 -8.90 7.33
N GLN A 134 -2.98 -7.85 6.52
CA GLN A 134 -3.78 -6.63 6.65
C GLN A 134 -5.06 -6.69 5.81
N ASP A 135 -5.62 -7.88 5.56
CA ASP A 135 -6.84 -8.05 4.77
C ASP A 135 -8.03 -7.35 5.44
N GLU A 136 -8.65 -6.40 4.72
CA GLU A 136 -9.77 -5.59 5.21
C GLU A 136 -11.15 -6.18 4.85
N THR A 137 -11.22 -7.42 4.35
CA THR A 137 -12.48 -8.04 3.90
C THR A 137 -13.53 -8.05 5.01
N LEU A 138 -13.15 -8.39 6.25
CA LEU A 138 -14.08 -8.34 7.39
C LEU A 138 -14.45 -6.90 7.77
N LEU A 139 -13.57 -5.92 7.56
CA LEU A 139 -13.90 -4.52 7.86
C LEU A 139 -14.94 -3.97 6.87
N GLY A 140 -14.79 -4.25 5.58
CA GLY A 140 -15.59 -3.66 4.51
C GLY A 140 -16.82 -4.45 4.04
N SER A 141 -16.98 -5.73 4.44
CA SER A 141 -17.97 -6.64 3.84
C SER A 141 -19.09 -7.09 4.80
N SER A 142 -19.37 -6.34 5.87
CA SER A 142 -20.48 -6.68 6.77
C SER A 142 -21.83 -6.15 6.28
N GLU A 143 -22.93 -6.78 6.72
CA GLU A 143 -24.30 -6.32 6.41
C GLU A 143 -24.54 -4.88 6.87
N PHE A 144 -23.96 -4.51 8.01
CA PHE A 144 -23.97 -3.14 8.52
C PHE A 144 -23.33 -2.16 7.53
N ILE A 145 -22.15 -2.49 6.96
CA ILE A 145 -21.49 -1.63 5.98
C ILE A 145 -22.30 -1.53 4.69
N ALA A 146 -22.89 -2.63 4.23
CA ALA A 146 -23.75 -2.60 3.04
C ALA A 146 -24.96 -1.66 3.23
N GLU A 147 -25.65 -1.75 4.37
CA GLU A 147 -26.78 -0.88 4.70
C GLU A 147 -26.35 0.57 4.91
N LEU A 148 -25.20 0.81 5.54
CA LEU A 148 -24.63 2.16 5.73
C LEU A 148 -24.29 2.81 4.38
N CYS A 149 -23.66 2.06 3.46
CA CYS A 149 -23.42 2.53 2.09
C CYS A 149 -24.71 2.93 1.39
N ARG A 150 -25.76 2.09 1.49
CA ARG A 150 -27.08 2.37 0.89
C ARG A 150 -27.71 3.64 1.46
N ARG A 151 -27.69 3.83 2.78
CA ARG A 151 -28.24 5.02 3.44
C ARG A 151 -27.47 6.30 3.11
N MET A 152 -26.14 6.19 3.04
CA MET A 152 -25.24 7.30 2.71
C MET A 152 -25.09 7.51 1.19
N ARG A 153 -25.81 6.73 0.37
CA ARG A 153 -25.76 6.77 -1.10
C ARG A 153 -24.34 6.63 -1.66
N CYS A 154 -23.54 5.77 -1.04
CA CYS A 154 -22.19 5.42 -1.48
C CYS A 154 -22.22 4.10 -2.26
N ARG A 155 -21.45 4.00 -3.34
CA ARG A 155 -21.36 2.82 -4.22
C ARG A 155 -20.61 1.66 -3.57
N SER A 156 -19.68 1.97 -2.66
CA SER A 156 -18.82 0.98 -2.02
C SER A 156 -18.37 1.43 -0.62
N PHE A 157 -17.80 0.48 0.13
CA PHE A 157 -17.08 0.74 1.37
C PHE A 157 -16.03 1.84 1.22
N ASP A 158 -15.27 1.83 0.12
CA ASP A 158 -14.22 2.80 -0.12
C ASP A 158 -14.73 4.23 -0.33
N GLU A 159 -15.85 4.39 -1.04
CA GLU A 159 -16.50 5.69 -1.21
C GLU A 159 -17.09 6.19 0.10
N LEU A 160 -17.69 5.29 0.88
CA LEU A 160 -18.17 5.61 2.22
C LEU A 160 -17.02 6.09 3.11
N TRP A 161 -15.90 5.37 3.10
CA TRP A 161 -14.73 5.73 3.90
C TRP A 161 -14.14 7.08 3.47
N GLU A 162 -13.96 7.29 2.16
CA GLU A 162 -13.45 8.57 1.65
C GLU A 162 -14.35 9.73 2.07
N ARG A 163 -15.67 9.56 1.94
CA ARG A 163 -16.65 10.57 2.33
C ARG A 163 -16.53 10.92 3.81
N VAL A 164 -16.57 9.91 4.68
CA VAL A 164 -16.75 10.11 6.14
C VAL A 164 -15.41 10.42 6.81
N PHE A 165 -14.39 9.61 6.58
CA PHE A 165 -13.15 9.64 7.36
C PHE A 165 -12.02 10.39 6.65
N GLU A 166 -11.91 10.30 5.33
CA GLU A 166 -10.86 11.03 4.61
C GLU A 166 -11.21 12.51 4.49
N ILE A 167 -12.25 12.83 3.73
CA ILE A 167 -12.62 14.23 3.47
C ILE A 167 -13.30 14.87 4.69
N GLY A 168 -14.31 14.17 5.25
CA GLY A 168 -14.99 14.65 6.45
C GLY A 168 -14.05 14.69 7.66
N GLY A 169 -13.35 13.58 7.90
CA GLY A 169 -12.54 13.37 9.10
C GLY A 169 -11.33 14.30 9.22
N LEU A 170 -10.65 14.67 8.12
CA LEU A 170 -9.50 15.59 8.17
C LEU A 170 -9.79 16.94 8.86
N SER A 171 -11.05 17.35 8.84
CA SER A 171 -11.50 18.62 9.42
C SER A 171 -12.05 18.50 10.84
N ALA A 172 -12.16 17.28 11.36
CA ALA A 172 -12.57 17.01 12.73
C ALA A 172 -11.42 17.29 13.71
N ASP A 173 -11.75 17.39 15.00
CA ASP A 173 -10.74 17.22 16.03
C ASP A 173 -10.35 15.74 16.16
N THR A 174 -9.15 15.46 16.70
CA THR A 174 -8.64 14.10 16.78
C THR A 174 -9.49 13.17 17.66
N ALA A 175 -10.11 13.68 18.74
CA ALA A 175 -10.91 12.83 19.61
C ALA A 175 -12.21 12.40 18.90
N SER A 176 -12.88 13.33 18.22
CA SER A 176 -14.05 13.01 17.38
C SER A 176 -13.70 12.04 16.26
N PHE A 177 -12.56 12.25 15.57
CA PHE A 177 -12.10 11.34 14.52
C PHE A 177 -11.88 9.92 15.05
N VAL A 178 -11.15 9.77 16.16
CA VAL A 178 -10.87 8.46 16.76
C VAL A 178 -12.16 7.78 17.23
N ARG A 179 -13.09 8.53 17.84
CA ARG A 179 -14.42 8.02 18.21
C ARG A 179 -15.16 7.47 17.00
N ASP A 180 -15.20 8.21 15.91
CA ASP A 180 -15.98 7.84 14.73
C ASP A 180 -15.39 6.60 14.05
N VAL A 181 -14.05 6.53 13.92
CA VAL A 181 -13.34 5.35 13.40
C VAL A 181 -13.53 4.14 14.32
N PHE A 182 -13.34 4.31 15.63
CA PHE A 182 -13.55 3.23 16.61
C PHE A 182 -14.98 2.67 16.54
N THR A 183 -15.97 3.56 16.52
CA THR A 183 -17.39 3.19 16.47
C THR A 183 -17.69 2.42 15.19
N TYR A 184 -17.23 2.92 14.05
CA TYR A 184 -17.39 2.27 12.75
C TYR A 184 -16.80 0.85 12.74
N CYS A 185 -15.54 0.71 13.13
CA CYS A 185 -14.85 -0.58 13.10
C CYS A 185 -15.47 -1.57 14.10
N THR A 186 -15.87 -1.10 15.28
CA THR A 186 -16.51 -1.93 16.30
C THR A 186 -17.85 -2.48 15.82
N LEU A 187 -18.69 -1.64 15.21
CA LEU A 187 -19.98 -2.06 14.66
C LEU A 187 -19.79 -3.08 13.53
N SER A 188 -18.80 -2.88 12.65
CA SER A 188 -18.49 -3.86 11.59
C SER A 188 -18.05 -5.21 12.18
N ARG A 189 -17.17 -5.18 13.20
CA ARG A 189 -16.73 -6.38 13.92
C ARG A 189 -17.89 -7.14 14.55
N MET A 190 -18.81 -6.43 15.21
CA MET A 190 -19.96 -7.03 15.91
C MET A 190 -20.93 -7.79 14.99
N CYS A 191 -20.84 -7.60 13.67
CA CYS A 191 -21.60 -8.39 12.69
C CYS A 191 -21.09 -9.83 12.53
N TYR A 192 -19.95 -10.19 13.12
CA TYR A 192 -19.37 -11.52 13.00
C TYR A 192 -19.44 -12.28 14.33
N PRO A 193 -19.92 -13.53 14.33
CA PRO A 193 -19.91 -14.36 15.53
C PRO A 193 -18.47 -14.75 15.90
N GLU A 194 -18.24 -14.99 17.19
CA GLU A 194 -16.93 -15.39 17.71
C GLU A 194 -16.37 -16.64 17.01
N SER A 195 -17.23 -17.58 16.60
CA SER A 195 -16.82 -18.77 15.83
C SER A 195 -16.20 -18.42 14.48
N ARG A 196 -16.71 -17.38 13.80
CA ARG A 196 -16.10 -16.87 12.56
C ARG A 196 -14.78 -16.19 12.87
N LEU A 197 -14.73 -15.29 13.84
CA LEU A 197 -13.49 -14.59 14.22
C LEU A 197 -12.37 -15.57 14.60
N ARG A 198 -12.70 -16.65 15.32
CA ARG A 198 -11.76 -17.72 15.65
C ARG A 198 -11.30 -18.50 14.42
N ARG A 199 -12.22 -18.85 13.52
CA ARG A 199 -11.88 -19.59 12.29
C ARG A 199 -10.96 -18.77 11.39
N GLU A 200 -11.25 -17.48 11.24
CA GLU A 200 -10.38 -16.59 10.50
C GLU A 200 -9.05 -16.37 11.28
N GLY A 201 -8.99 -16.56 12.60
CA GLY A 201 -7.75 -16.40 13.39
C GLY A 201 -7.55 -15.00 13.98
N GLU A 202 -8.57 -14.12 13.90
CA GLU A 202 -8.51 -12.77 14.45
C GLU A 202 -8.38 -12.76 15.98
N LEU A 203 -8.99 -13.75 16.65
CA LEU A 203 -8.90 -13.86 18.12
C LEU A 203 -7.50 -14.24 18.60
N ASP A 204 -6.75 -15.00 17.80
CA ASP A 204 -5.38 -15.39 18.11
C ASP A 204 -4.43 -14.20 17.93
N ARG A 205 -4.63 -13.42 16.85
CA ARG A 205 -3.96 -12.13 16.62
C ARG A 205 -4.18 -11.18 17.80
N GLU A 206 -5.43 -11.00 18.21
CA GLU A 206 -5.77 -10.12 19.35
C GLU A 206 -5.23 -10.61 20.68
N ALA A 207 -5.19 -11.92 20.91
CA ALA A 207 -4.55 -12.48 22.10
C ALA A 207 -3.05 -12.19 22.13
N ASN A 208 -2.38 -12.26 20.98
CA ASN A 208 -0.97 -11.90 20.86
C ASN A 208 -0.74 -10.40 21.11
N MET A 209 -1.52 -9.54 20.44
CA MET A 209 -1.46 -8.09 20.64
C MET A 209 -1.66 -7.72 22.12
N ARG A 210 -2.66 -8.31 22.79
CA ARG A 210 -2.89 -8.10 24.24
C ARG A 210 -1.73 -8.57 25.12
N ARG A 211 -1.00 -9.61 24.72
CA ARG A 211 0.22 -10.03 25.43
C ARG A 211 1.29 -8.94 25.35
N HIS A 212 1.61 -8.43 24.16
CA HIS A 212 2.60 -7.36 24.00
C HIS A 212 2.20 -6.06 24.70
N ILE A 213 0.92 -5.69 24.67
CA ILE A 213 0.42 -4.51 25.38
C ILE A 213 0.66 -4.65 26.89
N ARG A 214 0.38 -5.83 27.48
CA ARG A 214 0.66 -6.08 28.90
C ARG A 214 2.15 -6.01 29.22
N GLU A 215 2.99 -6.65 28.41
CA GLU A 215 4.46 -6.60 28.56
C GLU A 215 5.00 -5.16 28.50
N ALA A 216 4.47 -4.33 27.59
CA ALA A 216 4.86 -2.93 27.47
C ALA A 216 4.44 -2.10 28.69
N ARG A 217 3.24 -2.33 29.25
CA ARG A 217 2.74 -1.64 30.44
C ARG A 217 3.55 -1.92 31.70
N GLU A 218 4.27 -3.03 31.75
CA GLU A 218 5.18 -3.33 32.86
C GLU A 218 6.45 -2.48 32.83
N GLN A 219 6.81 -1.94 31.65
CA GLN A 219 8.06 -1.23 31.40
C GLN A 219 7.88 0.27 31.15
N TYR A 220 6.72 0.67 30.61
CA TYR A 220 6.45 2.03 30.16
C TYR A 220 5.14 2.56 30.75
N ALA A 221 5.14 3.84 31.16
CA ALA A 221 3.97 4.48 31.77
C ALA A 221 2.97 5.02 30.73
N ARG A 222 3.44 5.31 29.51
CA ARG A 222 2.60 5.81 28.40
C ARG A 222 2.81 4.97 27.15
N VAL A 223 1.86 4.08 26.87
CA VAL A 223 1.89 3.14 25.74
C VAL A 223 0.87 3.59 24.68
N LEU A 224 1.34 3.88 23.47
CA LEU A 224 0.46 4.11 22.32
C LEU A 224 0.32 2.82 21.51
N VAL A 225 -0.90 2.41 21.22
CA VAL A 225 -1.21 1.21 20.43
C VAL A 225 -1.88 1.63 19.12
N VAL A 226 -1.27 1.29 17.99
CA VAL A 226 -1.76 1.59 16.64
C VAL A 226 -2.13 0.28 15.95
N THR A 227 -3.42 0.07 15.72
CA THR A 227 -3.93 -1.14 15.06
C THR A 227 -5.03 -0.81 14.06
N GLY A 228 -5.20 -1.65 13.05
CA GLY A 228 -6.41 -1.75 12.26
C GLY A 228 -7.62 -1.73 13.18
N GLY A 229 -8.53 -0.78 12.95
CA GLY A 229 -9.58 -0.46 13.92
C GLY A 229 -10.53 -1.63 14.20
N PHE A 230 -10.57 -2.63 13.30
CA PHE A 230 -11.31 -3.88 13.48
C PHE A 230 -10.87 -4.66 14.74
N HIS A 231 -9.60 -4.56 15.10
CA HIS A 231 -9.02 -5.26 16.25
C HIS A 231 -9.21 -4.51 17.56
N THR A 232 -9.23 -3.18 17.52
CA THR A 232 -9.12 -2.33 18.72
C THR A 232 -10.11 -2.69 19.82
N TYR A 233 -11.37 -3.00 19.48
CA TYR A 233 -12.36 -3.45 20.47
C TYR A 233 -11.95 -4.76 21.19
N GLY A 234 -11.38 -5.73 20.45
CA GLY A 234 -10.91 -7.01 21.01
C GLY A 234 -9.65 -6.90 21.86
N LEU A 235 -8.98 -5.74 21.85
CA LEU A 235 -7.78 -5.47 22.65
C LEU A 235 -8.09 -4.84 24.02
N LEU A 236 -9.32 -4.35 24.22
CA LEU A 236 -9.74 -3.77 25.49
C LEU A 236 -9.86 -4.89 26.54
N ASP A 237 -9.28 -4.69 27.73
CA ASP A 237 -9.41 -5.64 28.83
C ASP A 237 -10.90 -5.89 29.15
N PRO A 238 -11.36 -7.15 29.31
CA PRO A 238 -12.73 -7.39 29.73
C PRO A 238 -12.94 -6.80 31.13
N GLU A 239 -14.03 -6.05 31.32
CA GLU A 239 -14.48 -5.66 32.66
C GLU A 239 -14.63 -6.93 33.52
N PRO A 240 -14.34 -6.90 34.84
CA PRO A 240 -14.75 -7.98 35.73
C PRO A 240 -16.24 -8.24 35.54
N ALA A 241 -16.60 -9.50 35.30
CA ALA A 241 -17.93 -9.92 34.84
C ALA A 241 -19.06 -9.28 35.66
N GLY A 242 -19.78 -8.34 35.04
CA GLY A 242 -20.88 -7.61 35.67
C GLY A 242 -21.51 -6.50 34.83
N ALA A 243 -20.84 -6.00 33.78
CA ALA A 243 -21.30 -4.79 33.08
C ALA A 243 -22.13 -5.02 31.81
N TRP A 244 -22.09 -6.19 31.14
CA TRP A 244 -22.83 -6.38 29.88
C TRP A 244 -23.35 -7.82 29.72
N VAL A 245 -24.55 -8.09 30.23
CA VAL A 245 -25.36 -9.22 29.76
C VAL A 245 -26.49 -8.65 28.90
N SER A 246 -26.56 -9.10 27.65
CA SER A 246 -27.67 -8.96 26.67
C SER A 246 -27.38 -8.06 25.47
N LEU A 247 -26.57 -8.56 24.53
CA LEU A 247 -26.63 -8.11 23.12
C LEU A 247 -26.80 -9.25 22.11
N SER A 248 -27.04 -10.49 22.56
CA SER A 248 -27.26 -11.64 21.65
C SER A 248 -28.73 -12.05 21.47
N ALA A 249 -29.70 -11.26 21.95
CA ALA A 249 -31.10 -11.73 22.06
C ALA A 249 -32.18 -10.89 21.33
N ALA A 250 -31.83 -9.86 20.56
CA ALA A 250 -32.87 -9.07 19.87
C ALA A 250 -32.45 -8.69 18.45
N GLY A 251 -32.97 -9.42 17.46
CA GLY A 251 -32.78 -9.13 16.04
C GLY A 251 -33.52 -10.08 15.10
N GLY A 252 -34.69 -10.58 15.53
CA GLY A 252 -35.62 -11.30 14.67
C GLY A 252 -36.83 -10.44 14.34
N ALA A 253 -37.13 -10.32 13.05
CA ALA A 253 -38.37 -9.87 12.42
C ALA A 253 -38.68 -8.36 12.34
N GLY A 254 -39.12 -7.93 11.15
CA GLY A 254 -40.04 -6.79 10.98
C GLY A 254 -39.79 -5.89 9.78
N ALA A 255 -40.40 -6.24 8.63
CA ALA A 255 -40.51 -5.40 7.44
C ALA A 255 -41.44 -4.18 7.66
N GLY A 256 -41.23 -3.11 6.89
CA GLY A 256 -42.19 -2.01 6.75
C GLY A 256 -41.66 -0.79 5.99
N SER A 257 -42.02 -0.66 4.71
CA SER A 257 -41.95 0.58 3.93
C SER A 257 -42.87 1.66 4.55
N PRO A 258 -42.62 2.96 4.28
CA PRO A 258 -43.53 3.64 3.35
C PRO A 258 -42.91 4.76 2.49
N GLU A 259 -43.79 5.27 1.64
CA GLU A 259 -43.65 6.09 0.44
C GLU A 259 -43.41 7.59 0.66
N ALA A 260 -42.77 8.16 -0.37
CA ALA A 260 -42.97 9.44 -1.05
C ALA A 260 -43.91 10.52 -0.46
N GLY A 261 -43.40 11.75 -0.43
CA GLY A 261 -44.20 12.97 -0.35
C GLY A 261 -43.46 14.23 -0.84
N GLY A 262 -43.91 14.78 -1.96
CA GLY A 262 -44.18 16.21 -2.13
C GLY A 262 -43.00 17.17 -2.40
N ILE A 263 -42.79 17.46 -3.69
CA ILE A 263 -42.06 18.62 -4.22
C ILE A 263 -42.86 19.90 -3.96
N VAL A 264 -42.17 20.99 -3.60
CA VAL A 264 -42.69 22.37 -3.72
C VAL A 264 -41.67 23.23 -4.47
N ASP A 265 -42.11 23.72 -5.64
CA ASP A 265 -41.46 24.68 -6.52
C ASP A 265 -41.63 26.10 -5.98
N LEU A 266 -40.54 26.89 -5.96
CA LEU A 266 -40.60 28.35 -5.94
C LEU A 266 -39.43 28.94 -6.74
N SER A 267 -39.67 29.13 -8.03
CA SER A 267 -38.93 30.05 -8.89
C SER A 267 -39.16 31.53 -8.51
N GLY A 268 -38.12 32.37 -8.64
CA GLY A 268 -38.26 33.80 -8.38
C GLY A 268 -37.02 34.69 -8.54
N ARG A 269 -36.68 34.99 -9.81
CA ARG A 269 -36.16 36.28 -10.36
C ARG A 269 -34.95 36.99 -9.71
N GLY A 270 -33.90 37.14 -10.52
CA GLY A 270 -33.60 38.40 -11.23
C GLY A 270 -32.54 39.35 -10.65
N GLY A 271 -31.58 39.76 -11.49
CA GLY A 271 -30.74 40.95 -11.25
C GLY A 271 -29.40 40.95 -11.98
N GLU A 272 -29.36 41.52 -13.18
CA GLU A 272 -28.16 41.82 -13.98
C GLU A 272 -27.31 42.95 -13.37
N ALA A 273 -26.00 42.96 -13.65
CA ALA A 273 -25.23 44.18 -13.88
C ALA A 273 -23.98 43.90 -14.74
N VAL A 274 -23.64 44.88 -15.59
CA VAL A 274 -22.81 44.83 -16.80
C VAL A 274 -21.55 45.71 -16.65
N GLY A 275 -20.46 45.35 -17.36
CA GLY A 275 -19.44 46.28 -17.90
C GLY A 275 -17.99 45.92 -17.52
N SER A 276 -17.13 45.35 -18.40
CA SER A 276 -16.41 45.90 -19.60
C SER A 276 -15.13 46.71 -19.24
N PRO A 277 -14.12 46.86 -20.14
CA PRO A 277 -13.15 45.85 -20.62
C PRO A 277 -11.69 46.41 -20.70
N ALA A 278 -10.79 45.64 -21.35
CA ALA A 278 -9.50 46.07 -21.96
C ALA A 278 -8.28 46.19 -21.00
N GLU A 279 -7.01 45.99 -21.36
CA GLU A 279 -6.33 45.79 -22.65
C GLU A 279 -4.90 45.23 -22.42
N ARG A 280 -4.22 44.83 -23.51
CA ARG A 280 -2.97 44.08 -23.61
C ARG A 280 -1.70 44.90 -23.35
N LEU A 281 -0.60 44.23 -22.98
CA LEU A 281 0.76 44.60 -23.43
C LEU A 281 1.69 43.36 -23.48
N LEU A 282 2.26 43.12 -24.66
CA LEU A 282 3.45 42.30 -24.97
C LEU A 282 4.71 43.18 -24.67
N ASP A 283 5.93 42.74 -24.37
CA ASP A 283 6.84 41.70 -24.92
C ASP A 283 8.18 41.74 -24.08
N PRO A 284 9.35 41.16 -24.45
CA PRO A 284 9.85 39.78 -24.48
C PRO A 284 11.14 39.51 -23.61
N SER A 285 11.68 38.28 -23.73
CA SER A 285 13.04 37.76 -23.36
C SER A 285 13.21 37.22 -21.93
N GLY A 286 13.93 36.12 -21.60
CA GLY A 286 14.67 35.10 -22.35
C GLY A 286 15.30 34.09 -21.35
N SER A 287 15.28 32.80 -21.70
CA SER A 287 16.09 31.62 -21.23
C SER A 287 16.56 31.45 -19.77
N ALA A 288 16.25 30.29 -19.16
CA ALA A 288 17.19 29.17 -18.89
C ALA A 288 16.59 28.15 -17.87
N ASP A 289 16.97 26.88 -18.02
CA ASP A 289 16.44 25.66 -17.37
C ASP A 289 16.41 25.61 -15.83
N ALA A 290 15.30 25.10 -15.27
CA ALA A 290 15.14 24.63 -13.88
C ALA A 290 13.95 23.61 -13.80
N PRO A 291 13.86 22.76 -12.75
CA PRO A 291 13.14 21.49 -12.77
C PRO A 291 11.61 21.66 -12.82
N ASP A 292 10.92 20.70 -13.47
CA ASP A 292 9.47 20.69 -13.76
C ASP A 292 8.57 21.18 -12.59
N GLU A 293 8.30 22.48 -12.57
CA GLU A 293 7.16 23.06 -11.85
C GLU A 293 5.87 22.86 -12.68
N PRO A 294 4.71 22.69 -12.03
CA PRO A 294 3.44 22.50 -12.74
C PRO A 294 3.12 23.71 -13.61
N ASP A 295 2.37 23.46 -14.69
CA ASP A 295 1.89 24.48 -15.63
C ASP A 295 1.07 25.55 -14.90
N ALA A 296 1.76 26.62 -14.46
CA ALA A 296 1.20 27.75 -13.73
C ALA A 296 0.08 28.45 -14.51
N THR A 297 -0.03 28.18 -15.82
CA THR A 297 -1.08 28.68 -16.70
C THR A 297 -2.45 28.11 -16.34
N LEU A 298 -2.54 26.81 -15.99
CA LEU A 298 -3.81 26.17 -15.63
C LEU A 298 -4.28 26.61 -14.24
N GLU A 299 -3.36 26.66 -13.27
CA GLU A 299 -3.67 27.12 -11.89
C GLU A 299 -4.13 28.59 -11.88
N ARG A 300 -3.56 29.45 -12.76
CA ARG A 300 -3.98 30.85 -12.92
C ARG A 300 -5.28 30.99 -13.72
N GLN A 301 -5.50 30.20 -14.77
CA GLN A 301 -6.73 30.23 -15.58
C GLN A 301 -7.95 29.76 -14.80
N MET A 302 -7.78 28.96 -13.75
CA MET A 302 -8.86 28.38 -12.95
C MET A 302 -9.26 29.20 -11.71
N GLY A 303 -8.73 30.43 -11.54
CA GLY A 303 -9.30 31.43 -10.64
C GLY A 303 -9.49 31.00 -9.17
N LEU A 304 -8.55 30.24 -8.61
CA LEU A 304 -8.60 29.79 -7.21
C LEU A 304 -8.52 30.97 -6.22
N SER A 305 -9.66 31.55 -5.85
CA SER A 305 -9.79 32.34 -4.62
C SER A 305 -9.97 31.38 -3.46
N LEU A 306 -8.87 30.84 -2.92
CA LEU A 306 -8.91 30.02 -1.71
C LEU A 306 -9.23 30.90 -0.49
N PRO A 307 -10.12 30.47 0.44
CA PRO A 307 -10.43 31.26 1.63
C PRO A 307 -9.20 31.45 2.52
N THR A 308 -8.92 32.71 2.85
CA THR A 308 -7.78 33.15 3.65
C THR A 308 -8.14 33.09 5.13
N VAL A 309 -7.57 32.13 5.87
CA VAL A 309 -7.49 32.16 7.34
C VAL A 309 -6.03 32.43 7.73
N GLU A 310 -5.76 33.21 8.77
CA GLU A 310 -4.40 33.59 9.16
C GLU A 310 -3.56 32.39 9.65
N PRO A 311 -2.24 32.38 9.44
CA PRO A 311 -1.35 31.32 9.93
C PRO A 311 -1.00 31.52 11.42
N PRO A 312 -0.78 30.44 12.20
CA PRO A 312 -0.20 30.56 13.54
C PRO A 312 1.33 30.78 13.49
N VAL A 313 1.82 31.44 14.53
CA VAL A 313 3.19 31.94 14.72
C VAL A 313 4.20 30.80 14.98
N PRO A 314 5.45 30.86 14.47
CA PRO A 314 6.46 29.80 14.69
C PRO A 314 7.02 29.82 16.12
N GLY A 315 7.06 28.66 16.77
CA GLY A 315 7.76 28.43 18.03
C GLY A 315 9.20 27.95 17.82
N GLU A 316 10.08 28.39 18.72
CA GLU A 316 11.54 28.36 18.67
C GLU A 316 12.18 26.96 18.65
N HIS A 317 13.28 26.84 17.90
CA HIS A 317 14.18 25.68 17.89
C HIS A 317 14.96 25.58 19.21
N LEU A 318 14.85 24.46 19.91
CA LEU A 318 15.74 24.11 21.03
C LEU A 318 16.78 23.07 20.59
N ALA A 319 18.02 23.35 20.97
CA ALA A 319 19.23 22.63 20.60
C ALA A 319 19.30 21.20 21.21
N MET A 320 19.89 20.30 20.42
CA MET A 320 20.22 18.91 20.78
C MET A 320 21.38 18.85 21.78
N PRO A 321 21.35 17.95 22.79
CA PRO A 321 22.55 17.44 23.43
C PRO A 321 22.97 16.08 22.85
N THR A 322 24.28 15.95 22.75
CA THR A 322 25.13 14.85 22.27
C THR A 322 25.10 13.58 23.14
N GLU A 323 25.27 12.46 22.43
CA GLU A 323 25.90 11.17 22.80
C GLU A 323 25.44 10.44 24.08
N TYR A 324 24.74 9.31 23.87
CA TYR A 324 24.64 8.22 24.83
C TYR A 324 24.69 6.86 24.10
N ARG A 325 25.67 6.04 24.46
CA ARG A 325 25.77 4.61 24.09
C ARG A 325 25.38 3.77 25.32
N PRO A 326 24.53 2.74 25.19
CA PRO A 326 24.46 1.69 26.19
C PRO A 326 24.96 0.34 25.66
N ASP A 327 25.80 -0.28 26.49
CA ASP A 327 26.32 -1.63 26.39
C ASP A 327 25.21 -2.70 26.52
N MET A 328 25.38 -3.79 25.77
CA MET A 328 24.57 -5.00 25.82
C MET A 328 24.96 -5.90 27.01
N PRO A 329 24.02 -6.40 27.84
CA PRO A 329 24.27 -7.51 28.73
C PRO A 329 23.72 -8.83 28.19
N THR A 330 24.58 -9.84 28.23
CA THR A 330 24.35 -11.25 27.89
C THR A 330 23.54 -11.99 28.95
N GLY A 331 22.47 -12.66 28.52
CA GLY A 331 22.05 -14.03 28.85
C GLY A 331 21.79 -14.47 30.31
N HIS A 332 20.55 -14.88 30.60
CA HIS A 332 20.23 -16.23 31.12
C HIS A 332 18.70 -16.47 31.17
N ARG A 333 18.26 -17.64 30.70
CA ARG A 333 16.89 -18.16 30.85
C ARG A 333 16.81 -19.04 32.10
N PRO A 334 15.68 -19.04 32.83
CA PRO A 334 15.21 -20.25 33.49
C PRO A 334 13.79 -20.62 33.01
N GLY A 335 13.61 -21.91 32.74
CA GLY A 335 12.35 -22.51 32.32
C GLY A 335 11.40 -22.78 33.50
N GLY A 336 10.11 -22.82 33.18
CA GLY A 336 9.04 -23.29 34.05
C GLY A 336 7.79 -23.55 33.22
N THR A 337 7.46 -24.82 33.06
CA THR A 337 6.32 -25.32 32.27
C THR A 337 5.03 -25.30 33.10
N THR A 338 3.97 -24.72 32.56
CA THR A 338 2.58 -25.01 32.96
C THR A 338 1.73 -25.17 31.70
N GLU A 339 1.04 -26.31 31.63
CA GLU A 339 0.26 -26.80 30.49
C GLU A 339 -1.03 -25.98 30.29
N THR A 340 -1.26 -25.54 29.06
CA THR A 340 -2.55 -24.99 28.59
C THR A 340 -2.93 -25.70 27.30
N THR A 341 -4.08 -26.37 27.33
CA THR A 341 -4.75 -27.04 26.21
C THR A 341 -5.38 -26.00 25.29
N GLY A 342 -4.63 -25.58 24.27
CA GLY A 342 -5.10 -24.85 23.09
C GLY A 342 -4.48 -25.50 21.85
N LEU A 343 -5.06 -25.29 20.66
CA LEU A 343 -4.58 -25.86 19.38
C LEU A 343 -3.05 -25.93 19.37
N GLN A 344 -2.50 -27.15 19.28
CA GLN A 344 -1.06 -27.34 19.17
C GLN A 344 -0.59 -26.68 17.87
N LEU A 345 -0.07 -25.46 18.00
CA LEU A 345 0.86 -24.87 17.04
C LEU A 345 1.87 -25.97 16.71
N ARG A 346 1.94 -26.37 15.44
CA ARG A 346 2.96 -27.30 14.94
C ARG A 346 4.33 -26.66 15.18
N ARG A 347 4.93 -26.97 16.34
CA ARG A 347 6.21 -26.41 16.78
C ARG A 347 7.30 -26.91 15.84
N GLY A 348 7.93 -26.01 15.08
CA GLY A 348 9.18 -26.34 14.38
C GLY A 348 9.51 -25.54 13.12
N GLY A 349 8.58 -24.77 12.55
CA GLY A 349 8.84 -24.05 11.30
C GLY A 349 9.86 -22.90 11.44
N LYS A 350 10.74 -22.76 10.45
CA LYS A 350 11.66 -21.62 10.30
C LYS A 350 10.86 -20.40 9.83
N ARG A 351 11.07 -19.28 10.53
CA ARG A 351 10.46 -17.98 10.22
C ARG A 351 11.54 -16.99 9.85
N GLN A 352 11.32 -16.23 8.80
CA GLN A 352 12.26 -15.20 8.35
C GLN A 352 11.48 -13.99 7.84
N HIS A 353 12.07 -12.81 8.04
CA HIS A 353 11.48 -11.53 7.67
C HIS A 353 12.48 -10.74 6.87
N TYR A 354 12.03 -10.13 5.79
CA TYR A 354 12.86 -9.34 4.89
C TYR A 354 12.20 -7.99 4.61
N PRO A 355 12.95 -6.88 4.67
CA PRO A 355 12.47 -5.63 4.12
C PRO A 355 12.60 -5.74 2.58
N MET A 356 11.50 -5.48 1.89
CA MET A 356 11.40 -5.66 0.44
C MET A 356 10.81 -4.41 -0.19
N ILE A 357 11.18 -4.13 -1.44
CA ILE A 357 10.43 -3.14 -2.21
C ILE A 357 8.97 -3.55 -2.34
N TYR A 358 8.10 -2.58 -2.58
CA TYR A 358 6.75 -2.83 -3.04
C TYR A 358 6.42 -1.87 -4.18
N THR A 359 5.21 -1.96 -4.72
CA THR A 359 4.79 -1.09 -5.82
C THR A 359 3.40 -0.55 -5.59
N PHE A 360 3.11 0.61 -6.19
CA PHE A 360 1.76 1.17 -6.16
C PHE A 360 0.74 0.25 -6.84
N GLN A 361 1.13 -0.46 -7.91
CA GLN A 361 0.21 -1.39 -8.57
C GLN A 361 -0.15 -2.58 -7.68
N GLU A 362 0.81 -3.14 -6.96
CA GLU A 362 0.57 -4.26 -6.03
C GLU A 362 -0.11 -3.79 -4.73
N ALA A 363 0.07 -2.53 -4.32
CA ALA A 363 -0.63 -1.96 -3.16
C ALA A 363 -2.06 -1.52 -3.44
N ASP A 364 -2.42 -1.27 -4.69
CA ASP A 364 -3.78 -0.85 -5.04
C ASP A 364 -4.75 -2.01 -4.89
N ARG A 365 -5.71 -1.85 -3.98
CA ARG A 365 -6.70 -2.89 -3.69
C ARG A 365 -7.45 -3.38 -4.93
N LEU A 366 -7.64 -2.52 -5.92
CA LEU A 366 -8.34 -2.88 -7.16
C LEU A 366 -7.61 -3.95 -7.99
N ASN A 367 -6.32 -4.18 -7.74
CA ASN A 367 -5.52 -5.20 -8.43
C ASN A 367 -5.46 -6.54 -7.68
N GLY A 368 -6.29 -6.75 -6.67
CA GLY A 368 -6.46 -8.04 -5.99
C GLY A 368 -5.69 -8.19 -4.67
N TYR A 369 -4.97 -7.16 -4.21
CA TYR A 369 -4.38 -7.13 -2.88
C TYR A 369 -5.40 -6.61 -1.86
N ALA A 370 -5.98 -7.46 -1.01
CA ALA A 370 -7.17 -7.11 -0.20
C ALA A 370 -6.95 -6.10 0.96
N SER A 371 -5.82 -5.39 1.01
CA SER A 371 -5.49 -4.46 2.10
C SER A 371 -5.56 -2.98 1.70
N GLY A 372 -5.87 -2.13 2.68
CA GLY A 372 -5.64 -0.68 2.64
C GLY A 372 -6.53 0.12 1.69
N MET A 373 -6.03 1.19 1.08
CA MET A 373 -6.84 2.10 0.24
C MET A 373 -6.68 1.83 -1.26
N PRO A 374 -7.75 1.95 -2.08
CA PRO A 374 -7.60 1.96 -3.54
C PRO A 374 -6.98 3.29 -3.98
N TYR A 375 -6.56 3.41 -5.25
CA TYR A 375 -6.06 4.69 -5.80
C TYR A 375 -4.85 5.24 -5.02
N VAL A 376 -3.87 4.38 -4.75
CA VAL A 376 -2.78 4.67 -3.82
C VAL A 376 -1.95 5.92 -4.18
N SER A 377 -1.72 6.18 -5.48
CA SER A 377 -1.02 7.39 -5.95
C SER A 377 -1.79 8.67 -5.64
N TYR A 378 -3.14 8.62 -5.68
CA TYR A 378 -3.96 9.76 -5.29
C TYR A 378 -3.81 10.08 -3.80
N TYR A 379 -3.95 9.10 -2.93
CA TYR A 379 -3.85 9.31 -1.48
C TYR A 379 -2.43 9.61 -1.01
N ASP A 380 -1.39 9.06 -1.66
CA ASP A 380 0.01 9.44 -1.46
C ASP A 380 0.24 10.93 -1.80
N ALA A 381 -0.39 11.44 -2.87
CA ALA A 381 -0.34 12.86 -3.22
C ALA A 381 -1.10 13.75 -2.22
N ILE A 382 -2.23 13.30 -1.68
CA ILE A 382 -2.95 13.99 -0.60
C ILE A 382 -2.08 14.07 0.66
N TRP A 383 -1.49 12.94 1.06
CA TRP A 383 -0.62 12.87 2.22
C TRP A 383 0.61 13.77 2.10
N SER A 384 1.27 13.75 0.94
CA SER A 384 2.40 14.64 0.65
C SER A 384 2.03 16.12 0.81
N GLN A 385 0.81 16.50 0.43
CA GLN A 385 0.33 17.88 0.60
C GLN A 385 0.02 18.21 2.07
N LEU A 386 -0.56 17.26 2.82
CA LEU A 386 -0.81 17.41 4.26
C LEU A 386 0.50 17.59 5.04
N GLN A 387 1.54 16.81 4.73
CA GLN A 387 2.88 16.91 5.32
C GLN A 387 3.53 18.28 5.06
N GLN A 388 3.29 18.84 3.87
CA GLN A 388 3.76 20.19 3.51
C GLN A 388 2.89 21.32 4.10
N GLY A 389 1.88 21.01 4.91
CA GLY A 389 0.96 21.99 5.49
C GLY A 389 0.13 22.74 4.45
N ARG A 390 -0.08 22.16 3.26
CA ARG A 390 -0.86 22.79 2.19
C ARG A 390 -2.35 22.75 2.55
N ARG A 391 -3.05 23.85 2.23
CA ARG A 391 -4.51 23.93 2.36
C ARG A 391 -5.19 23.26 1.18
N ALA A 392 -6.39 22.74 1.42
CA ALA A 392 -7.25 22.12 0.42
C ALA A 392 -6.55 21.05 -0.44
N PRO A 393 -6.07 19.95 0.18
CA PRO A 393 -5.27 18.96 -0.52
C PRO A 393 -6.05 18.25 -1.64
N TYR A 394 -7.36 18.01 -1.47
CA TYR A 394 -8.20 17.32 -2.47
C TYR A 394 -8.39 18.16 -3.74
N PRO A 395 -8.85 19.44 -3.67
CA PRO A 395 -8.93 20.30 -4.85
C PRO A 395 -7.62 20.39 -5.63
N ARG A 396 -6.48 20.52 -4.93
CA ARG A 396 -5.16 20.61 -5.58
C ARG A 396 -4.75 19.29 -6.25
N ALA A 397 -5.00 18.15 -5.60
CA ALA A 397 -4.73 16.84 -6.19
C ALA A 397 -5.60 16.59 -7.43
N ALA A 398 -6.89 16.92 -7.38
CA ALA A 398 -7.81 16.80 -8.50
C ALA A 398 -7.37 17.64 -9.71
N LEU A 399 -6.97 18.90 -9.50
CA LEU A 399 -6.47 19.77 -10.56
C LEU A 399 -5.22 19.19 -11.26
N ARG A 400 -4.26 18.73 -10.47
CA ARG A 400 -3.04 18.09 -11.00
C ARG A 400 -3.35 16.83 -11.78
N LEU A 401 -4.29 16.01 -11.30
CA LEU A 401 -4.72 14.81 -12.00
C LEU A 401 -5.42 15.13 -13.32
N LEU A 402 -6.35 16.09 -13.35
CA LEU A 402 -7.01 16.51 -14.58
C LEU A 402 -6.03 17.06 -15.62
N ALA A 403 -5.04 17.85 -15.18
CA ALA A 403 -3.98 18.35 -16.04
C ALA A 403 -3.12 17.21 -16.64
N ARG A 404 -2.71 16.26 -15.80
CA ARG A 404 -1.95 15.07 -16.23
C ARG A 404 -2.76 14.18 -17.16
N LEU A 405 -4.04 13.97 -16.87
CA LEU A 405 -4.96 13.19 -17.68
C LEU A 405 -5.12 13.80 -19.07
N ALA A 406 -5.41 15.10 -19.14
CA ALA A 406 -5.57 15.80 -20.42
C ALA A 406 -4.30 15.74 -21.26
N ARG A 407 -3.11 15.85 -20.63
CA ARG A 407 -1.82 15.66 -21.32
C ARG A 407 -1.65 14.25 -21.85
N ALA A 408 -1.87 13.23 -21.00
CA ALA A 408 -1.72 11.83 -21.37
C ALA A 408 -2.67 11.39 -22.49
N LEU A 409 -3.89 11.93 -22.52
CA LEU A 409 -4.86 11.67 -23.59
C LEU A 409 -4.43 12.32 -24.91
N ARG A 410 -3.96 13.57 -24.90
CA ARG A 410 -3.43 14.23 -26.09
C ARG A 410 -2.22 13.53 -26.68
N GLU A 411 -1.29 13.06 -25.84
CA GLU A 411 -0.14 12.25 -26.28
C GLU A 411 -0.59 10.91 -26.88
N GLY A 412 -1.73 10.37 -26.44
CA GLY A 412 -2.38 9.19 -27.00
C GLY A 412 -3.18 9.42 -28.29
N GLY A 413 -3.27 10.67 -28.78
CA GLY A 413 -4.00 11.04 -29.99
C GLY A 413 -5.46 11.47 -29.76
N ASP A 414 -5.93 11.56 -28.51
CA ASP A 414 -7.28 12.04 -28.19
C ASP A 414 -7.38 13.57 -28.28
N THR A 415 -8.57 14.07 -28.63
CA THR A 415 -8.83 15.51 -28.87
C THR A 415 -9.34 16.24 -27.62
N VAL A 416 -8.83 15.91 -26.43
CA VAL A 416 -9.26 16.55 -25.17
C VAL A 416 -8.70 17.97 -25.04
N SER A 417 -9.60 18.92 -24.85
CA SER A 417 -9.30 20.35 -24.71
C SER A 417 -9.08 20.76 -23.26
N THR A 418 -8.49 21.94 -23.05
CA THR A 418 -8.41 22.58 -21.73
C THR A 418 -9.80 22.88 -21.17
N SER A 419 -10.78 23.18 -22.04
CA SER A 419 -12.17 23.42 -21.62
C SER A 419 -12.79 22.18 -20.99
N ASP A 420 -12.47 20.99 -21.48
CA ASP A 420 -12.96 19.73 -20.90
C ASP A 420 -12.42 19.52 -19.48
N ALA A 421 -11.15 19.88 -19.25
CA ALA A 421 -10.54 19.81 -17.92
C ALA A 421 -11.17 20.82 -16.94
N ILE A 422 -11.49 22.03 -17.39
CA ILE A 422 -12.19 23.04 -16.59
C ILE A 422 -13.61 22.58 -16.26
N GLU A 423 -14.32 22.02 -17.24
CA GLU A 423 -15.66 21.48 -17.04
C GLU A 423 -15.65 20.30 -16.06
N ALA A 424 -14.71 19.36 -16.20
CA ALA A 424 -14.55 18.26 -15.25
C ALA A 424 -14.31 18.78 -13.82
N TYR A 425 -13.46 19.80 -13.64
CA TYR A 425 -13.25 20.34 -12.31
C TYR A 425 -14.50 21.03 -11.75
N SER A 426 -15.20 21.82 -12.55
CA SER A 426 -16.47 22.44 -12.16
C SER A 426 -17.52 21.40 -11.78
N MET A 427 -17.65 20.33 -12.58
CA MET A 427 -18.53 19.20 -12.32
C MET A 427 -18.16 18.49 -11.01
N LEU A 428 -16.88 18.24 -10.76
CA LEU A 428 -16.40 17.65 -9.51
C LEU A 428 -16.83 18.47 -8.30
N GLN A 429 -16.69 19.80 -8.33
CA GLN A 429 -17.12 20.67 -7.24
C GLN A 429 -18.65 20.65 -7.08
N GLY A 430 -19.40 20.70 -8.18
CA GLY A 430 -20.85 20.61 -8.16
C GLY A 430 -21.36 19.28 -7.60
N LEU A 431 -20.72 18.17 -7.98
CA LEU A 431 -21.03 16.83 -7.47
C LEU A 431 -20.69 16.70 -5.98
N ALA A 432 -19.58 17.28 -5.53
CA ALA A 432 -19.21 17.30 -4.11
C ALA A 432 -20.29 18.02 -3.29
N ALA A 433 -20.73 19.20 -3.74
CA ALA A 433 -21.81 19.95 -3.11
C ALA A 433 -23.14 19.17 -3.12
N LEU A 434 -23.51 18.57 -4.25
CA LEU A 434 -24.73 17.75 -4.36
C LEU A 434 -24.71 16.54 -3.43
N ARG A 435 -23.52 15.99 -3.18
CA ARG A 435 -23.30 14.86 -2.27
C ARG A 435 -23.07 15.29 -0.83
N ASP A 436 -23.13 16.57 -0.50
CA ASP A 436 -22.85 17.07 0.85
C ASP A 436 -21.44 16.67 1.33
N LYS A 437 -20.45 16.83 0.45
CA LYS A 437 -19.01 16.68 0.76
C LYS A 437 -18.37 18.06 0.76
N ARG A 438 -17.45 18.28 1.72
CA ARG A 438 -16.70 19.55 1.84
C ARG A 438 -15.80 19.80 0.63
N GLU A 439 -15.20 18.73 0.10
CA GLU A 439 -14.33 18.75 -1.07
C GLU A 439 -14.68 17.55 -1.97
N GLY A 440 -14.39 17.66 -3.26
CA GLY A 440 -14.58 16.54 -4.19
C GLY A 440 -13.43 15.54 -4.09
N GLY A 441 -13.78 14.27 -3.94
CA GLY A 441 -12.83 13.16 -3.87
C GLY A 441 -12.65 12.45 -5.20
N VAL A 442 -12.03 11.27 -5.16
CA VAL A 442 -11.78 10.44 -6.34
C VAL A 442 -13.08 10.02 -7.02
N TYR A 443 -14.12 9.82 -6.24
CA TYR A 443 -15.43 9.38 -6.68
C TYR A 443 -16.20 10.44 -7.46
N GLU A 444 -16.06 11.71 -7.08
CA GLU A 444 -16.57 12.84 -7.88
C GLU A 444 -15.69 13.08 -9.10
N LEU A 445 -14.37 12.87 -8.99
CA LEU A 445 -13.43 12.99 -10.11
C LEU A 445 -13.72 11.99 -11.23
N LEU A 446 -13.98 10.73 -10.89
CA LEU A 446 -14.36 9.69 -11.85
C LEU A 446 -15.62 10.07 -12.61
N ASP A 447 -16.67 10.49 -11.90
CA ASP A 447 -17.94 10.89 -12.50
C ASP A 447 -17.78 12.15 -13.36
N ALA A 448 -16.96 13.10 -12.92
CA ALA A 448 -16.69 14.32 -13.65
C ALA A 448 -15.89 14.08 -14.94
N VAL A 449 -14.89 13.19 -14.90
CA VAL A 449 -14.13 12.81 -16.09
C VAL A 449 -15.01 12.03 -17.05
N LEU A 450 -15.85 11.11 -16.56
CA LEU A 450 -16.84 10.44 -17.39
C LEU A 450 -17.72 11.46 -18.12
N ALA A 451 -18.28 12.44 -17.39
CA ALA A 451 -19.19 13.41 -17.97
C ALA A 451 -18.53 14.39 -18.95
N ALA A 452 -17.31 14.86 -18.66
CA ALA A 452 -16.66 15.90 -19.45
C ALA A 452 -15.76 15.36 -20.57
N PHE A 453 -15.06 14.24 -20.36
CA PHE A 453 -14.03 13.75 -21.29
C PHE A 453 -14.59 12.70 -22.27
N VAL A 454 -15.60 11.91 -21.87
CA VAL A 454 -16.21 10.92 -22.75
C VAL A 454 -17.24 11.61 -23.65
N LYS A 455 -17.02 11.56 -24.96
CA LYS A 455 -17.93 12.16 -25.95
C LYS A 455 -18.92 11.11 -26.45
N GLY A 456 -20.19 11.26 -26.09
CA GLY A 456 -21.25 10.31 -26.44
C GLY A 456 -21.42 9.19 -25.42
N GLU A 457 -21.73 7.98 -25.88
CA GLU A 457 -21.95 6.82 -25.01
C GLU A 457 -20.63 6.27 -24.45
N HIS A 458 -20.65 5.82 -23.19
CA HIS A 458 -19.53 5.10 -22.58
C HIS A 458 -19.52 3.65 -23.06
N THR A 459 -18.50 3.31 -23.84
CA THR A 459 -18.25 2.00 -24.42
C THR A 459 -16.78 1.66 -24.27
N VAL A 460 -16.39 0.41 -24.57
CA VAL A 460 -14.98 0.01 -24.60
C VAL A 460 -14.13 0.90 -25.52
N ALA A 461 -14.72 1.43 -26.60
CA ALA A 461 -14.02 2.33 -27.53
C ALA A 461 -13.82 3.75 -26.97
N THR A 462 -14.69 4.20 -26.06
CA THR A 462 -14.67 5.57 -25.50
C THR A 462 -14.20 5.60 -24.04
N ASP A 463 -13.79 4.46 -23.48
CA ASP A 463 -13.30 4.29 -22.10
C ASP A 463 -11.89 4.85 -21.85
N ALA A 464 -11.19 5.31 -22.90
CA ALA A 464 -9.81 5.78 -22.78
C ALA A 464 -9.59 6.81 -21.65
N PRO A 465 -10.45 7.84 -21.44
CA PRO A 465 -10.29 8.78 -20.33
C PRO A 465 -10.34 8.11 -18.95
N LEU A 466 -11.30 7.21 -18.71
CA LEU A 466 -11.44 6.55 -17.41
C LEU A 466 -10.32 5.55 -17.17
N ARG A 467 -9.95 4.74 -18.17
CA ARG A 467 -8.82 3.82 -18.08
C ARG A 467 -7.50 4.54 -17.81
N ARG A 468 -7.27 5.70 -18.44
CA ARG A 468 -6.08 6.52 -18.21
C ARG A 468 -6.10 7.18 -16.84
N LEU A 469 -7.27 7.67 -16.40
CA LEU A 469 -7.43 8.21 -15.05
C LEU A 469 -7.15 7.13 -14.00
N GLN A 470 -7.70 5.93 -14.17
CA GLN A 470 -7.45 4.79 -13.28
C GLN A 470 -5.94 4.50 -13.16
N ALA A 471 -5.22 4.46 -14.28
CA ALA A 471 -3.77 4.26 -14.26
C ALA A 471 -3.01 5.37 -13.52
N LEU A 472 -3.46 6.63 -13.59
CA LEU A 472 -2.88 7.76 -12.85
C LEU A 472 -3.20 7.71 -11.35
N LEU A 473 -4.42 7.28 -11.01
CA LEU A 473 -4.89 7.11 -9.63
C LEU A 473 -4.17 5.97 -8.92
N THR A 474 -3.88 4.88 -9.62
CA THR A 474 -3.04 3.78 -9.12
C THR A 474 -1.57 4.21 -9.06
N GLY A 475 -1.03 4.73 -10.18
CA GLY A 475 0.38 5.09 -10.31
C GLY A 475 1.31 3.89 -10.57
N ASP A 476 2.60 4.18 -10.77
CA ASP A 476 3.62 3.24 -11.24
C ASP A 476 4.92 3.29 -10.40
N LYS A 477 4.85 3.90 -9.21
CA LYS A 477 5.97 4.04 -8.29
C LYS A 477 6.39 2.67 -7.76
N ILE A 478 7.70 2.44 -7.78
CA ILE A 478 8.38 1.36 -7.07
C ILE A 478 9.15 1.99 -5.91
N GLY A 479 9.03 1.43 -4.71
CA GLY A 479 9.75 1.95 -3.56
C GLY A 479 11.21 1.54 -3.52
N ARG A 480 11.87 1.94 -2.43
CA ARG A 480 13.27 1.69 -2.16
C ARG A 480 13.44 1.29 -0.72
N VAL A 481 14.28 0.30 -0.47
CA VAL A 481 14.69 -0.10 0.87
C VAL A 481 16.13 0.37 1.09
N ALA A 482 16.41 0.91 2.28
CA ALA A 482 17.76 1.29 2.67
C ALA A 482 18.71 0.08 2.69
N GLU A 483 19.97 0.30 2.33
CA GLU A 483 21.00 -0.73 2.43
C GLU A 483 21.19 -1.13 3.90
N SER A 484 21.20 -2.43 4.18
CA SER A 484 21.28 -2.95 5.55
C SER A 484 21.83 -4.39 5.57
N GLY A 485 22.14 -4.90 6.77
CA GLY A 485 22.51 -6.31 6.94
C GLY A 485 21.39 -7.31 6.61
N TYR A 486 20.17 -6.84 6.40
CA TYR A 486 18.99 -7.65 6.08
C TYR A 486 18.71 -7.73 4.57
N THR A 487 19.52 -7.06 3.72
CA THR A 487 19.37 -7.16 2.26
C THR A 487 19.74 -8.56 1.77
N VAL A 488 18.94 -9.10 0.86
CA VAL A 488 19.15 -10.45 0.33
C VAL A 488 20.22 -10.41 -0.79
N PRO A 489 21.36 -11.13 -0.66
CA PRO A 489 22.50 -10.96 -1.57
C PRO A 489 22.20 -11.16 -3.06
N ILE A 490 21.36 -12.15 -3.40
CA ILE A 490 21.01 -12.42 -4.81
C ILE A 490 20.18 -11.30 -5.42
N VAL A 491 19.30 -10.67 -4.63
CA VAL A 491 18.51 -9.50 -5.06
C VAL A 491 19.45 -8.36 -5.42
N GLU A 492 20.43 -8.07 -4.56
CA GLU A 492 21.41 -7.01 -4.80
C GLU A 492 22.36 -7.33 -5.97
N ASP A 493 22.77 -8.59 -6.15
CA ASP A 493 23.52 -9.00 -7.34
C ASP A 493 22.73 -8.76 -8.63
N VAL A 494 21.43 -9.11 -8.65
CA VAL A 494 20.56 -8.86 -9.81
C VAL A 494 20.38 -7.36 -10.06
N LYS A 495 20.06 -6.57 -9.03
CA LYS A 495 19.91 -5.11 -9.14
C LYS A 495 21.19 -4.45 -9.69
N ARG A 496 22.35 -4.83 -9.16
CA ARG A 496 23.66 -4.35 -9.62
C ARG A 496 23.94 -4.71 -11.09
N ARG A 497 23.70 -5.96 -11.48
CA ARG A 497 23.90 -6.43 -12.88
C ARG A 497 22.93 -5.76 -13.84
N ALA A 498 21.66 -5.59 -13.45
CA ALA A 498 20.66 -4.89 -14.24
C ALA A 498 21.01 -3.41 -14.44
N ALA A 499 21.50 -2.73 -13.40
CA ALA A 499 22.00 -1.36 -13.50
C ALA A 499 23.19 -1.25 -14.46
N ALA A 500 24.17 -2.16 -14.36
CA ALA A 500 25.31 -2.21 -15.29
C ALA A 500 24.86 -2.48 -16.75
N ALA A 501 23.80 -3.27 -16.93
CA ALA A 501 23.15 -3.53 -18.21
C ALA A 501 22.23 -2.39 -18.71
N ARG A 502 22.06 -1.33 -17.92
CA ARG A 502 21.14 -0.20 -18.17
C ARG A 502 19.69 -0.67 -18.37
N LEU A 503 19.26 -1.67 -17.61
CA LEU A 503 17.87 -2.07 -17.48
C LEU A 503 17.20 -1.19 -16.43
N GLU A 504 16.02 -0.67 -16.73
CA GLU A 504 15.31 0.25 -15.85
C GLU A 504 14.32 -0.50 -14.97
N LEU A 505 14.64 -0.60 -13.67
CA LEU A 505 13.88 -1.37 -12.68
C LEU A 505 13.04 -0.49 -11.74
N ARG A 506 12.90 0.81 -12.02
CA ARG A 506 12.26 1.79 -11.11
C ARG A 506 10.77 2.06 -11.42
N THR A 507 10.24 1.42 -12.45
CA THR A 507 8.85 1.60 -12.91
C THR A 507 8.21 0.25 -13.15
N THR A 508 6.94 0.10 -12.80
CA THR A 508 6.20 -1.18 -12.93
C THR A 508 5.87 -1.57 -14.37
N GLY A 509 5.91 -0.62 -15.31
CA GLY A 509 5.58 -0.87 -16.72
C GLY A 509 6.55 -1.83 -17.41
N LYS A 510 6.03 -2.73 -18.26
CA LYS A 510 6.87 -3.57 -19.11
C LYS A 510 7.64 -2.73 -20.13
N ARG A 511 8.95 -2.95 -20.19
CA ARG A 511 9.85 -2.28 -21.13
C ARG A 511 10.33 -3.23 -22.19
N GLN A 512 10.54 -2.72 -23.40
CA GLN A 512 11.11 -3.50 -24.50
C GLN A 512 12.59 -3.19 -24.69
N ARG A 513 13.40 -4.22 -24.93
CA ARG A 513 14.82 -4.11 -25.24
C ARG A 513 15.16 -4.98 -26.45
N THR A 514 15.68 -4.36 -27.51
CA THR A 514 16.18 -5.07 -28.69
C THR A 514 17.71 -5.20 -28.65
N LEU A 515 18.20 -6.42 -28.86
CA LEU A 515 19.60 -6.81 -28.72
C LEU A 515 20.15 -7.36 -30.04
N GLU A 516 21.17 -6.69 -30.57
CA GLU A 516 22.01 -7.16 -31.67
C GLU A 516 23.15 -8.07 -31.18
N LEU A 517 22.93 -9.38 -31.18
CA LEU A 517 23.84 -10.35 -30.56
C LEU A 517 25.23 -10.42 -31.22
N TYR A 518 25.30 -10.38 -32.54
CA TYR A 518 26.57 -10.60 -33.25
C TYR A 518 27.44 -9.35 -33.29
N SER A 519 26.82 -8.21 -33.59
CA SER A 519 27.52 -6.94 -33.80
C SER A 519 27.97 -6.26 -32.51
N LYS A 520 27.31 -6.51 -31.37
CA LYS A 520 27.55 -5.76 -30.12
C LYS A 520 27.82 -6.71 -28.95
N PRO A 521 29.08 -6.84 -28.48
CA PRO A 521 29.42 -7.71 -27.34
C PRO A 521 28.64 -7.39 -26.06
N GLY A 522 28.39 -6.10 -25.78
CA GLY A 522 27.57 -5.70 -24.63
C GLY A 522 26.13 -6.21 -24.71
N HIS A 523 25.54 -6.30 -25.91
CA HIS A 523 24.20 -6.87 -26.07
C HIS A 523 24.16 -8.38 -25.79
N ARG A 524 25.25 -9.11 -26.06
CA ARG A 524 25.35 -10.52 -25.65
C ARG A 524 25.38 -10.68 -24.14
N GLN A 525 26.07 -9.79 -23.44
CA GLN A 525 26.09 -9.80 -21.97
C GLN A 525 24.68 -9.53 -21.40
N VAL A 526 23.95 -8.57 -21.99
CA VAL A 526 22.55 -8.31 -21.62
C VAL A 526 21.65 -9.51 -21.92
N SER A 527 21.81 -10.16 -23.09
CA SER A 527 21.05 -11.37 -23.45
C SER A 527 21.30 -12.50 -22.44
N ARG A 528 22.57 -12.75 -22.07
CA ARG A 528 22.94 -13.72 -21.03
C ARG A 528 22.31 -13.40 -19.68
N LEU A 529 22.34 -12.14 -19.27
CA LEU A 529 21.72 -11.67 -18.03
C LEU A 529 20.20 -11.92 -18.04
N LEU A 530 19.51 -11.55 -19.12
CA LEU A 530 18.07 -11.76 -19.25
C LEU A 530 17.73 -13.26 -19.23
N HIS A 531 18.50 -14.08 -19.95
CA HIS A 531 18.35 -15.54 -19.89
C HIS A 531 18.53 -16.10 -18.48
N ALA A 532 19.56 -15.65 -17.75
CA ALA A 532 19.86 -16.13 -16.40
C ALA A 532 18.79 -15.71 -15.38
N ILE A 533 18.32 -14.46 -15.43
CA ILE A 533 17.24 -14.00 -14.56
C ILE A 533 15.94 -14.72 -14.92
N SER A 534 15.57 -14.80 -16.21
CA SER A 534 14.35 -15.48 -16.66
C SER A 534 14.34 -16.99 -16.39
N TYR A 535 15.51 -17.62 -16.27
CA TYR A 535 15.58 -19.04 -15.88
C TYR A 535 15.16 -19.23 -14.43
N LEU A 536 15.62 -18.35 -13.55
CA LEU A 536 15.32 -18.40 -12.12
C LEU A 536 13.96 -17.78 -11.76
N VAL A 537 13.57 -16.74 -12.49
CA VAL A 537 12.34 -15.96 -12.30
C VAL A 537 11.71 -15.67 -13.67
N PRO A 538 10.89 -16.60 -14.20
CA PRO A 538 10.28 -16.49 -15.54
C PRO A 538 9.45 -15.22 -15.75
N GLU A 539 8.89 -14.65 -14.70
CA GLU A 539 8.04 -13.46 -14.72
C GLU A 539 8.83 -12.17 -15.00
N PHE A 540 10.15 -12.17 -14.79
CA PHE A 540 10.99 -10.97 -14.93
C PHE A 540 11.08 -10.49 -16.37
N ALA A 541 11.38 -11.41 -17.30
CA ALA A 541 11.54 -11.08 -18.70
C ALA A 541 11.09 -12.21 -19.62
N ARG A 542 10.47 -11.82 -20.73
CA ARG A 542 10.02 -12.71 -21.80
C ARG A 542 10.65 -12.30 -23.12
N ARG A 543 11.19 -13.27 -23.84
CA ARG A 543 11.67 -13.06 -25.21
C ARG A 543 10.48 -13.02 -26.17
N GLU A 544 10.18 -11.85 -26.71
CA GLU A 544 9.08 -11.63 -27.67
C GLU A 544 9.47 -12.08 -29.09
N SER A 545 10.74 -11.90 -29.44
CA SER A 545 11.28 -12.37 -30.72
C SER A 545 12.77 -12.66 -30.62
N GLY A 546 13.26 -13.59 -31.42
CA GLY A 546 14.68 -13.89 -31.51
C GLY A 546 14.90 -15.32 -32.04
N PRO A 547 16.16 -15.73 -32.20
CA PRO A 547 16.50 -17.12 -32.46
C PRO A 547 16.17 -17.97 -31.22
N ASP A 548 15.46 -19.07 -31.41
CA ASP A 548 15.19 -20.04 -30.36
C ASP A 548 16.08 -21.27 -30.49
N TRP A 549 17.24 -21.20 -29.84
CA TRP A 549 18.29 -22.21 -29.93
C TRP A 549 17.90 -23.56 -29.30
N VAL A 550 16.96 -23.56 -28.34
CA VAL A 550 16.51 -24.77 -27.67
C VAL A 550 15.59 -25.57 -28.59
N SER A 551 14.63 -24.91 -29.25
CA SER A 551 13.70 -25.57 -30.18
C SER A 551 14.17 -25.60 -31.64
N GLY A 552 15.29 -24.96 -31.96
CA GLY A 552 15.82 -24.82 -33.32
C GLY A 552 14.99 -23.91 -34.24
N ARG A 553 14.12 -23.06 -33.69
CA ARG A 553 13.18 -22.22 -34.46
C ARG A 553 13.70 -20.80 -34.67
N HIS A 554 13.30 -20.18 -35.77
CA HIS A 554 13.59 -18.77 -36.07
C HIS A 554 15.10 -18.40 -36.09
N MET A 555 15.96 -19.34 -36.49
CA MET A 555 17.42 -19.17 -36.60
C MET A 555 17.85 -18.05 -37.56
N ASN A 556 16.96 -17.65 -38.47
CA ASN A 556 17.18 -16.52 -39.37
C ASN A 556 17.08 -15.14 -38.68
N ARG A 557 16.64 -15.08 -37.42
CA ARG A 557 16.55 -13.82 -36.66
C ARG A 557 17.90 -13.50 -36.03
N VAL A 558 18.42 -12.32 -36.38
CA VAL A 558 19.75 -11.85 -35.93
C VAL A 558 19.67 -10.99 -34.66
N ARG A 559 18.45 -10.56 -34.29
CA ARG A 559 18.16 -9.72 -33.11
C ARG A 559 17.21 -10.44 -32.17
N GLU A 560 17.39 -10.20 -30.89
CA GLU A 560 16.41 -10.55 -29.86
C GLU A 560 15.63 -9.31 -29.45
N THR A 561 14.33 -9.43 -29.23
CA THR A 561 13.53 -8.42 -28.55
C THR A 561 12.93 -9.04 -27.31
N TRP A 562 13.20 -8.42 -26.18
CA TRP A 562 12.75 -8.84 -24.86
C TRP A 562 11.76 -7.83 -24.31
N SER A 563 10.71 -8.31 -23.65
CA SER A 563 9.92 -7.53 -22.72
C SER A 563 10.36 -7.88 -21.29
N TYR A 564 10.54 -6.89 -20.43
CA TYR A 564 10.93 -7.12 -19.03
C TYR A 564 10.22 -6.15 -18.09
N GLY A 565 10.11 -6.52 -16.83
CA GLY A 565 9.51 -5.70 -15.77
C GLY A 565 10.09 -6.06 -14.40
N TYR A 566 9.87 -5.19 -13.43
CA TYR A 566 10.31 -5.40 -12.05
C TYR A 566 9.18 -5.04 -11.09
N SER A 567 8.97 -5.88 -10.08
CA SER A 567 7.89 -5.72 -9.10
C SER A 567 8.22 -6.47 -7.80
N ALA A 568 7.37 -6.36 -6.78
CA ALA A 568 7.53 -7.09 -5.53
C ALA A 568 7.53 -8.62 -5.75
N LEU A 569 6.68 -9.13 -6.64
CA LEU A 569 6.69 -10.55 -7.02
C LEU A 569 8.06 -11.01 -7.49
N ILE A 570 8.73 -10.22 -8.35
CA ILE A 570 10.07 -10.56 -8.83
C ILE A 570 11.07 -10.59 -7.69
N GLU A 571 11.02 -9.61 -6.79
CA GLU A 571 11.93 -9.57 -5.64
C GLU A 571 11.69 -10.76 -4.70
N ALA A 572 10.43 -11.10 -4.41
CA ALA A 572 10.07 -12.29 -3.63
C ALA A 572 10.58 -13.59 -4.27
N ARG A 573 10.40 -13.76 -5.59
CA ARG A 573 10.95 -14.91 -6.33
C ARG A 573 12.47 -14.96 -6.24
N LEU A 574 13.17 -13.83 -6.30
CA LEU A 574 14.62 -13.80 -6.09
C LEU A 574 15.01 -14.18 -4.66
N ILE A 575 14.23 -13.76 -3.64
CA ILE A 575 14.45 -14.17 -2.24
C ILE A 575 14.32 -15.68 -2.09
N GLU A 576 13.32 -16.31 -2.72
CA GLU A 576 13.18 -17.78 -2.76
C GLU A 576 14.41 -18.46 -3.39
N GLN A 577 15.04 -17.82 -4.39
CA GLN A 577 16.26 -18.35 -5.02
C GLN A 577 17.53 -18.22 -4.15
N SER A 578 17.48 -17.50 -3.04
CA SER A 578 18.63 -17.37 -2.12
C SER A 578 19.09 -18.71 -1.54
N LEU A 579 18.20 -19.71 -1.50
CA LEU A 579 18.51 -21.09 -1.12
C LEU A 579 19.57 -21.72 -2.05
N TYR A 580 19.64 -21.29 -3.31
CA TYR A 580 20.53 -21.83 -4.33
C TYR A 580 21.81 -21.03 -4.51
N GLY A 581 21.95 -19.85 -3.91
CA GLY A 581 23.16 -19.04 -4.01
C GLY A 581 22.96 -17.58 -3.65
N GLY A 582 24.06 -16.91 -3.27
CA GLY A 582 24.07 -15.48 -2.97
C GLY A 582 24.21 -14.61 -4.23
N THR A 583 24.50 -15.23 -5.38
CA THR A 583 24.59 -14.54 -6.68
C THR A 583 23.71 -15.22 -7.71
N LEU A 584 23.35 -14.47 -8.76
CA LEU A 584 22.57 -14.98 -9.88
C LEU A 584 23.24 -16.20 -10.53
N GLN A 585 24.56 -16.16 -10.64
CA GLN A 585 25.35 -17.22 -11.27
C GLN A 585 25.38 -18.51 -10.43
N GLU A 586 25.57 -18.38 -9.12
CA GLU A 586 25.54 -19.53 -8.19
C GLU A 586 24.16 -20.19 -8.19
N ALA A 587 23.10 -19.40 -8.05
CA ALA A 587 21.74 -19.91 -8.02
C ALA A 587 21.35 -20.60 -9.33
N ALA A 588 21.64 -19.98 -10.48
CA ALA A 588 21.37 -20.57 -11.79
C ALA A 588 22.18 -21.86 -12.01
N THR A 589 23.43 -21.91 -11.53
CA THR A 589 24.26 -23.11 -11.61
C THR A 589 23.67 -24.26 -10.79
N ARG A 590 23.38 -24.05 -9.49
CA ARG A 590 22.83 -25.10 -8.63
C ARG A 590 21.47 -25.61 -9.11
N ARG A 591 20.59 -24.70 -9.56
CA ARG A 591 19.30 -25.08 -10.16
C ARG A 591 19.46 -25.96 -11.40
N LEU A 592 20.45 -25.65 -12.23
CA LEU A 592 20.72 -26.42 -13.43
C LEU A 592 21.33 -27.79 -13.12
N GLU A 593 22.18 -27.87 -12.09
CA GLU A 593 22.72 -29.13 -11.56
C GLU A 593 21.63 -30.04 -11.02
N GLU A 594 20.71 -29.50 -10.20
CA GLU A 594 19.57 -30.24 -9.68
C GLU A 594 18.65 -30.71 -10.81
N ALA A 595 18.30 -29.83 -11.74
CA ALA A 595 17.49 -30.20 -12.90
C ALA A 595 18.15 -31.30 -13.75
N ALA A 596 19.47 -31.26 -13.94
CA ALA A 596 20.19 -32.30 -14.65
C ALA A 596 20.22 -33.63 -13.88
N ALA A 597 20.34 -33.60 -12.55
CA ALA A 597 20.36 -34.79 -11.70
C ALA A 597 18.98 -35.47 -11.58
N GLU A 598 17.89 -34.73 -11.72
CA GLU A 598 16.52 -35.26 -11.70
C GLU A 598 16.11 -35.95 -13.01
N LEU A 599 16.83 -35.70 -14.11
CA LEU A 599 16.54 -36.31 -15.41
C LEU A 599 16.89 -37.80 -15.44
N PRO A 600 15.98 -38.70 -15.85
CA PRO A 600 16.31 -40.11 -16.05
C PRO A 600 17.29 -40.31 -17.21
N ASP A 601 18.19 -41.30 -17.10
CA ASP A 601 19.30 -41.61 -18.03
C ASP A 601 18.94 -41.68 -19.54
N HIS A 602 17.66 -41.83 -19.88
CA HIS A 602 17.16 -42.00 -21.25
C HIS A 602 16.58 -40.71 -21.89
N HIS A 603 16.75 -39.54 -21.26
CA HIS A 603 16.25 -38.24 -21.75
C HIS A 603 17.36 -37.33 -22.30
N SER A 604 18.19 -37.84 -23.20
CA SER A 604 19.33 -37.09 -23.78
C SER A 604 18.93 -35.80 -24.51
N GLY A 605 17.70 -35.70 -25.02
CA GLY A 605 17.18 -34.47 -25.63
C GLY A 605 16.93 -33.34 -24.63
N GLU A 606 16.43 -33.67 -23.44
CA GLU A 606 16.21 -32.70 -22.35
C GLU A 606 17.54 -32.26 -21.74
N LEU A 607 18.47 -33.21 -21.62
CA LEU A 607 19.84 -32.94 -21.20
C LEU A 607 20.55 -31.97 -22.17
N ALA A 608 20.40 -32.18 -23.49
CA ALA A 608 20.91 -31.25 -24.51
C ALA A 608 20.24 -29.87 -24.45
N ALA A 609 18.94 -29.80 -24.10
CA ALA A 609 18.24 -28.53 -23.89
C ALA A 609 18.81 -27.76 -22.69
N LEU A 610 19.09 -28.43 -21.58
CA LEU A 610 19.76 -27.83 -20.41
C LEU A 610 21.17 -27.33 -20.74
N LEU A 611 21.93 -28.09 -21.55
CA LEU A 611 23.23 -27.63 -22.05
C LEU A 611 23.10 -26.32 -22.84
N VAL A 612 22.18 -26.26 -23.80
CA VAL A 612 21.93 -25.03 -24.58
C VAL A 612 21.52 -23.89 -23.66
N GLN A 613 20.69 -24.16 -22.65
CA GLN A 613 20.25 -23.16 -21.68
C GLN A 613 21.42 -22.62 -20.85
N ALA A 614 22.32 -23.49 -20.36
CA ALA A 614 23.55 -23.09 -19.67
C ALA A 614 24.41 -22.15 -20.54
N LEU A 615 24.58 -22.47 -21.81
CA LEU A 615 25.33 -21.64 -22.76
C LEU A 615 24.67 -20.28 -23.00
N LEU A 616 23.34 -20.23 -23.10
CA LEU A 616 22.56 -18.99 -23.25
C LEU A 616 22.67 -18.08 -22.02
N MET A 617 22.73 -18.66 -20.82
CA MET A 617 22.95 -17.93 -19.56
C MET A 617 24.41 -17.49 -19.37
N GLY A 618 25.33 -18.01 -20.19
CA GLY A 618 26.77 -17.74 -20.04
C GLY A 618 27.45 -18.55 -18.94
N LEU A 619 26.94 -19.76 -18.66
CA LEU A 619 27.50 -20.71 -17.69
C LEU A 619 28.35 -21.77 -18.41
N GLN A 620 29.38 -21.36 -19.17
CA GLN A 620 30.18 -22.29 -19.98
C GLN A 620 30.91 -23.35 -19.15
N GLU A 621 31.47 -22.96 -18.00
CA GLU A 621 32.19 -23.90 -17.13
C GLU A 621 31.24 -24.97 -16.54
N THR A 622 30.03 -24.57 -16.17
CA THR A 622 28.98 -25.51 -15.70
C THR A 622 28.55 -26.44 -16.83
N ALA A 623 28.39 -25.91 -18.04
CA ALA A 623 28.05 -26.69 -19.22
C ALA A 623 29.10 -27.77 -19.52
N GLU A 624 30.40 -27.43 -19.48
CA GLU A 624 31.50 -28.37 -19.70
C GLU A 624 31.62 -29.44 -18.61
N ARG A 625 31.15 -29.14 -17.39
CA ARG A 625 31.19 -30.09 -16.26
C ARG A 625 30.04 -31.09 -16.28
N LEU A 626 28.85 -30.66 -16.70
CA LEU A 626 27.61 -31.46 -16.58
C LEU A 626 27.27 -32.27 -17.83
N PHE A 627 27.79 -31.89 -19.00
CA PHE A 627 27.44 -32.45 -20.30
C PHE A 627 28.70 -32.73 -21.13
#